data_AF-A0A3N0ZB65-F1
#
_entry.id   AF-A0A3N0ZB65-F1
#
_cell.length_a   1.000
_cell.length_b   1.000
_cell.length_c   1.000
_cell.angle_alpha   90.00
_cell.angle_beta   90.00
_cell.angle_gamma   90.00
#
_symmetry.space_group_name_H-M   'P 1'
#
loop_
_entity.id
_entity.type
_entity.pdbx_description
1 polymer ?
#
loop_
_entity_poly.entity_id
_entity_poly.type
_entity_poly.pdbx_seq_one_letter_code
_entity_poly.pdbx_strand_id
1 'polypeptide(L)'
;MAINFLNNIDLNRNQILNIVIQKLSTPPPSPISGQMFFDTTINKLKYYNGSEWIEIYNSDQIINTIASAFIDTNSIDFTYDSANKRIQADVRLKTALGTNEG
;
A
#
# COMPACT_ATOMS: atom_id res chain seq x y z
N MET A 1 30.83 18.94 -9.94
CA MET A 1 30.11 19.24 -11.19
C MET A 1 28.98 18.25 -11.36
N ALA A 2 27.80 18.71 -11.77
CA ALA A 2 26.73 17.83 -12.23
C ALA A 2 26.90 17.61 -13.73
N ILE A 3 26.70 16.37 -14.19
CA ILE A 3 26.67 16.02 -15.60
C ILE A 3 25.21 15.84 -15.99
N ASN A 4 24.77 16.59 -17.00
CA ASN A 4 23.42 16.45 -17.53
C ASN A 4 23.42 15.41 -18.65
N PHE A 5 22.55 14.41 -18.52
CA PHE A 5 22.27 13.45 -19.58
C PHE A 5 20.95 13.85 -20.23
N LEU A 6 21.02 14.33 -21.47
CA LEU A 6 19.86 14.80 -22.24
C LEU A 6 19.27 13.71 -23.16
N ASN A 7 19.68 12.46 -22.96
CA ASN A 7 19.25 11.29 -23.71
C ASN A 7 19.15 10.07 -22.78
N ASN A 8 18.54 9.00 -23.28
CA ASN A 8 18.49 7.72 -22.57
C ASN A 8 19.89 7.15 -22.35
N ILE A 9 20.10 6.49 -21.21
CA ILE A 9 21.36 5.83 -20.85
C ILE A 9 21.14 4.32 -20.89
N ASP A 10 21.88 3.63 -21.77
CA ASP A 10 22.01 2.17 -21.72
C ASP A 10 23.24 1.80 -20.87
N LEU A 11 23.03 1.06 -19.80
CA LEU A 11 24.09 0.64 -18.89
C LEU A 11 24.87 -0.59 -19.39
N ASN A 12 24.46 -1.27 -20.46
CA ASN A 12 25.16 -2.43 -21.03
C ASN A 12 25.58 -3.48 -19.97
N ARG A 13 24.62 -3.90 -19.13
CA ARG A 13 24.80 -4.84 -18.00
C ARG A 13 25.64 -4.31 -16.82
N ASN A 14 25.98 -3.03 -16.80
CA ASN A 14 26.55 -2.37 -15.61
C ASN A 14 25.46 -1.95 -14.62
N GLN A 15 25.89 -1.35 -13.51
CA GLN A 15 25.04 -0.89 -12.42
C GLN A 15 25.34 0.56 -12.06
N ILE A 16 24.39 1.19 -11.38
CA ILE A 16 24.61 2.48 -10.74
C ILE A 16 25.00 2.23 -9.29
N LEU A 17 26.19 2.65 -8.89
CA LEU A 17 26.71 2.44 -7.54
C LEU A 17 26.32 3.57 -6.61
N ASN A 18 25.88 3.23 -5.39
CA ASN A 18 25.56 4.19 -4.31
C ASN A 18 24.62 5.32 -4.77
N ILE A 19 23.64 5.00 -5.62
CA ILE A 19 22.74 5.99 -6.17
C ILE A 19 21.90 6.66 -5.08
N VAL A 20 21.78 7.98 -5.16
CA VAL A 20 20.76 8.74 -4.45
C VAL A 20 19.64 9.03 -5.43
N ILE A 21 18.46 8.44 -5.20
CA ILE A 21 17.25 8.75 -5.97
C ILE A 21 16.82 10.20 -5.69
N GLN A 22 16.19 10.84 -6.67
CA GLN A 22 15.69 12.22 -6.53
C GLN A 22 14.82 12.35 -5.26
N LYS A 23 15.26 13.17 -4.31
CA LYS A 23 14.58 13.41 -3.03
C LYS A 23 13.64 14.61 -3.17
N LEU A 24 12.35 14.41 -2.94
CA LEU A 24 11.33 15.46 -2.99
C LEU A 24 10.30 15.27 -1.89
N SER A 25 9.77 16.37 -1.34
CA SER A 25 8.62 16.33 -0.42
C SER A 25 7.28 16.32 -1.14
N THR A 26 7.26 16.76 -2.40
CA THR A 26 6.09 16.78 -3.28
C THR A 26 6.43 16.06 -4.59
N PRO A 27 5.52 15.23 -5.14
CA PRO A 27 5.80 14.53 -6.39
C PRO A 27 6.01 15.51 -7.56
N PRO A 28 6.82 15.13 -8.57
CA PRO A 28 6.93 15.86 -9.83
C PRO A 28 5.55 16.16 -10.46
N PRO A 29 5.28 17.39 -10.94
CA PRO A 29 3.96 17.81 -11.42
C PRO A 29 3.56 17.22 -12.79
N SER A 30 4.52 16.78 -13.59
CA SER A 30 4.29 16.17 -14.92
C SER A 30 5.05 14.85 -15.03
N PRO A 31 4.66 13.82 -14.27
CA PRO A 31 5.40 12.57 -14.24
C PRO A 31 5.22 11.76 -15.51
N ILE A 32 6.25 10.99 -15.87
CA ILE A 32 6.18 9.98 -16.94
C ILE A 32 6.12 8.58 -16.32
N SER A 33 5.46 7.64 -17.00
CA SER A 33 5.38 6.26 -16.51
C SER A 33 6.78 5.66 -16.30
N GLY A 34 6.98 4.99 -15.18
CA GLY A 34 8.27 4.43 -14.75
C GLY A 34 9.20 5.43 -14.04
N GLN A 35 8.86 6.72 -13.97
CA GLN A 35 9.65 7.68 -13.18
C GLN A 35 9.64 7.30 -11.70
N MET A 36 10.79 7.45 -11.02
CA MET A 36 10.94 7.16 -9.60
C MET A 36 11.40 8.40 -8.82
N PHE A 37 10.95 8.52 -7.57
CA PHE A 37 11.48 9.50 -6.62
C PHE A 37 11.41 8.97 -5.18
N PHE A 38 12.22 9.55 -4.30
CA PHE A 38 12.16 9.30 -2.86
C PHE A 38 11.36 10.42 -2.18
N ASP A 39 10.20 10.04 -1.63
CA ASP A 39 9.31 10.93 -0.90
C ASP A 39 9.88 11.20 0.51
N THR A 40 10.41 12.39 0.72
CA THR A 40 11.03 12.75 2.00
C THR A 40 10.03 13.05 3.10
N THR A 41 8.73 13.16 2.79
CA THR A 41 7.69 13.38 3.80
C THR A 41 7.40 12.08 4.56
N ILE A 42 7.37 10.94 3.84
CA ILE A 42 7.05 9.63 4.41
C ILE A 42 8.22 8.62 4.37
N ASN A 43 9.37 9.02 3.84
CA ASN A 43 10.56 8.17 3.67
C ASN A 43 10.30 6.90 2.84
N LYS A 44 9.59 7.03 1.72
CA LYS A 44 9.26 5.91 0.83
C LYS A 44 9.72 6.15 -0.61
N LEU A 45 10.17 5.08 -1.25
CA LEU A 45 10.45 5.06 -2.69
C LEU A 45 9.16 4.84 -3.47
N LYS A 46 8.88 5.73 -4.42
CA LYS A 46 7.68 5.68 -5.25
C LYS A 46 8.04 5.66 -6.74
N TYR A 47 7.20 5.01 -7.53
CA TYR A 47 7.23 5.05 -8.99
C TYR A 47 5.87 5.48 -9.55
N TYR A 48 5.86 6.16 -10.69
CA TYR A 48 4.62 6.55 -11.36
C TYR A 48 4.18 5.44 -12.31
N ASN A 49 2.96 4.91 -12.15
CA ASN A 49 2.46 3.81 -13.00
C ASN A 49 1.83 4.30 -14.33
N GLY A 50 1.77 5.61 -14.55
CA GLY A 50 1.07 6.24 -15.68
C GLY A 50 -0.18 7.01 -15.28
N SER A 51 -0.72 6.78 -14.08
CA SER A 51 -1.90 7.46 -13.55
C SER A 51 -1.70 7.99 -12.12
N GLU A 52 -0.95 7.29 -11.29
CA GLU A 52 -0.70 7.66 -9.91
C GLU A 52 0.70 7.22 -9.44
N TRP A 53 1.12 7.77 -8.31
CA TRP A 53 2.37 7.40 -7.64
C TRP A 53 2.15 6.19 -6.73
N ILE A 54 2.81 5.09 -7.05
CA ILE A 54 2.76 3.82 -6.31
C ILE A 54 4.01 3.68 -5.46
N GLU A 55 3.84 3.22 -4.23
CA GLU A 55 4.95 2.84 -3.36
C GLU A 55 5.52 1.48 -3.77
N ILE A 56 6.85 1.39 -3.94
CA ILE A 56 7.51 0.11 -4.31
C ILE A 56 7.35 -0.94 -3.20
N TYR A 57 7.24 -0.49 -1.96
CA TYR A 57 6.92 -1.36 -0.82
C TYR A 57 5.92 -0.66 0.10
N ASN A 58 4.68 -1.10 0.04
CA ASN A 58 3.59 -0.60 0.87
C ASN A 58 3.24 -1.62 1.96
N SER A 59 3.83 -1.44 3.15
CA SER A 59 3.51 -2.24 4.34
C SER A 59 2.06 -2.09 4.78
N ASP A 60 1.47 -0.94 4.52
CA ASP A 60 0.16 -0.55 5.03
C ASP A 60 -0.95 -1.25 4.25
N GLN A 61 -0.71 -1.59 2.98
CA GLN A 61 -1.60 -2.43 2.18
C GLN A 61 -1.78 -3.83 2.79
N ILE A 62 -0.72 -4.46 3.29
CA ILE A 62 -0.81 -5.81 3.90
C ILE A 62 -1.69 -5.76 5.15
N ILE A 63 -1.48 -4.75 6.01
CA ILE A 63 -2.25 -4.57 7.24
C ILE A 63 -3.72 -4.24 6.91
N ASN A 64 -3.96 -3.36 5.92
CA ASN A 64 -5.30 -2.99 5.49
C ASN A 64 -6.04 -4.14 4.81
N THR A 65 -5.38 -4.99 4.02
CA THR A 65 -6.01 -6.19 3.44
C THR A 65 -6.42 -7.18 4.53
N ILE A 66 -5.57 -7.40 5.53
CA ILE A 66 -5.88 -8.25 6.68
C ILE A 66 -7.03 -7.65 7.50
N ALA A 67 -6.99 -6.34 7.78
CA ALA A 67 -8.05 -5.63 8.51
C ALA A 67 -9.38 -5.67 7.74
N SER A 68 -9.38 -5.40 6.43
CA SER A 68 -10.59 -5.47 5.58
C SER A 68 -11.17 -6.88 5.51
N ALA A 69 -10.34 -7.92 5.51
CA ALA A 69 -10.81 -9.30 5.60
C ALA A 69 -11.50 -9.59 6.95
N PHE A 70 -11.13 -8.88 8.02
CA PHE A 70 -11.79 -8.95 9.32
C PHE A 70 -12.98 -7.97 9.47
N ILE A 71 -13.03 -6.90 8.67
CA ILE A 71 -14.03 -5.81 8.70
C ILE A 71 -15.14 -6.03 7.66
N ASP A 72 -15.19 -7.15 6.92
CA ASP A 72 -16.42 -7.49 6.18
C ASP A 72 -17.51 -7.89 7.21
N THR A 73 -18.14 -6.85 7.75
CA THR A 73 -18.77 -6.70 9.08
C THR A 73 -20.03 -7.53 9.31
N ASN A 74 -20.30 -8.56 8.53
CA ASN A 74 -21.53 -9.33 8.65
C ASN A 74 -21.33 -10.79 8.99
N SER A 75 -20.10 -11.32 8.99
CA SER A 75 -19.90 -12.75 9.18
C SER A 75 -18.92 -13.14 10.24
N ILE A 76 -18.02 -12.28 10.73
CA ILE A 76 -17.05 -12.71 11.76
C ILE A 76 -16.98 -11.68 12.89
N ASP A 77 -17.49 -12.04 14.07
CA ASP A 77 -17.33 -11.27 15.30
C ASP A 77 -16.18 -11.85 16.14
N PHE A 78 -15.15 -11.07 16.43
CA PHE A 78 -14.05 -11.49 17.31
C PHE A 78 -14.28 -10.96 18.73
N THR A 79 -14.37 -11.86 19.70
CA THR A 79 -14.54 -11.51 21.12
C THR A 79 -13.40 -12.08 21.94
N TYR A 80 -12.73 -11.24 22.75
CA TYR A 80 -11.74 -11.72 23.71
C TYR A 80 -12.43 -12.24 24.99
N ASP A 81 -12.29 -13.54 25.24
CA ASP A 81 -12.69 -14.18 26.50
C ASP A 81 -11.54 -14.11 27.49
N SER A 82 -11.61 -13.11 28.38
CA SER A 82 -10.58 -12.83 29.39
C SER A 82 -10.52 -13.88 30.49
N ALA A 83 -11.62 -14.59 30.77
CA ALA A 83 -11.65 -15.64 31.79
C ALA A 83 -10.83 -16.86 31.35
N ASN A 84 -10.88 -17.19 30.05
CA ASN A 84 -10.14 -18.32 29.47
C ASN A 84 -8.93 -17.89 28.62
N LYS A 85 -8.62 -16.58 28.58
CA LYS A 85 -7.49 -15.96 27.84
C LYS A 85 -7.41 -16.37 26.37
N ARG A 86 -8.55 -16.41 25.69
CA ARG A 86 -8.64 -16.79 24.26
C ARG A 86 -9.40 -15.75 23.46
N ILE A 87 -9.13 -15.70 22.16
CA ILE A 87 -9.96 -14.96 21.20
C ILE A 87 -10.93 -15.95 20.59
N GLN A 88 -12.22 -15.65 20.65
CA GLN A 88 -13.29 -16.41 20.01
C GLN A 88 -13.67 -15.68 18.73
N ALA A 89 -13.84 -16.45 17.65
CA ALA A 89 -14.32 -15.95 16.37
C ALA A 89 -15.69 -16.58 16.12
N ASP A 90 -16.75 -15.78 16.14
CA ASP A 90 -18.10 -16.22 15.85
C ASP A 90 -18.41 -15.96 14.37
N VAL A 91 -18.61 -17.03 13.60
CA VAL A 91 -19.05 -16.92 12.21
C VAL A 91 -20.59 -16.83 12.16
N ARG A 92 -21.15 -15.64 11.92
CA ARG A 92 -22.61 -15.44 11.80
C ARG A 92 -23.06 -15.63 10.36
N LEU A 93 -24.06 -16.49 10.15
CA LEU A 93 -24.82 -16.57 8.90
C LEU A 93 -25.87 -15.45 8.92
N LYS A 94 -26.04 -14.73 7.81
CA LYS A 94 -27.09 -13.70 7.67
C LYS A 94 -28.46 -14.36 7.78
N THR A 95 -29.05 -14.39 8.97
CA THR A 95 -30.47 -14.74 9.10
C THR A 95 -31.28 -13.61 8.49
N ALA A 96 -32.01 -13.91 7.41
CA ALA A 96 -32.95 -12.96 6.80
C ALA A 96 -33.90 -12.44 7.88
N LEU A 97 -34.09 -11.12 7.93
CA LEU A 97 -35.06 -10.48 8.83
C LEU A 97 -36.45 -11.04 8.50
N GLY A 98 -37.04 -11.79 9.44
CA GLY A 98 -38.43 -12.20 9.31
C GLY A 98 -39.32 -10.95 9.31
N THR A 99 -40.00 -10.69 8.21
CA THR A 99 -41.12 -9.74 8.19
C THR A 99 -42.28 -10.42 8.91
N ASN A 100 -42.59 -9.96 10.12
CA ASN A 100 -43.79 -10.40 10.84
C ASN A 100 -45.01 -9.99 10.01
N GLU A 101 -45.73 -10.98 9.49
CA GLU A 101 -47.04 -10.81 8.87
C GLU A 101 -48.07 -10.55 9.97
N GLY A 102 -48.82 -9.45 9.80
CA GLY A 102 -50.03 -9.12 10.54
C GLY A 102 -51.11 -8.70 9.56
#